data_AF-A0A497SW36-F1
#
_entry.id   AF-A0A497SW36-F1
#
_cell.length_a   1.000
_cell.length_b   1.000
_cell.length_c   1.000
_cell.angle_alpha   90.00
_cell.angle_beta   90.00
_cell.angle_gamma   90.00
#
_symmetry.space_group_name_H-M   'P 1'
#
loop_
_entity.id
_entity.type
_entity.pdbx_description
1 polymer ?
#
loop_
_entity_poly.entity_id
_entity_poly.type
_entity_poly.pdbx_seq_one_letter_code
_entity_poly.pdbx_strand_id
1 'polypeptide(L)'
;MFLIVMEVLIIVLIAISVTLLQTLIQKKLMDVDLVKAMKMEMKKTNQAMKTVSKEMKNTKDGEAPNTKKLNELMSKSVGIQKKLMGQTMKPMMISSLVVLVAFYIIPMFFSKTVLNLPFSIPFVGNSLGWLGIFIFTSVISGLVFRKIFDVGM
;
A
#
# COMPACT_ATOMS: atom_id res chain seq x y z
N MET A 1 35.07 -7.17 -7.04
CA MET A 1 34.42 -6.72 -5.77
C MET A 1 34.00 -5.25 -5.84
N PHE A 2 34.90 -4.31 -6.18
CA PHE A 2 34.59 -2.87 -6.23
C PHE A 2 33.45 -2.48 -7.19
N LEU A 3 33.40 -3.09 -8.39
CA LEU A 3 32.34 -2.83 -9.38
C LEU A 3 30.95 -3.26 -8.89
N ILE A 4 30.85 -4.45 -8.28
CA ILE A 4 29.58 -4.97 -7.73
C ILE A 4 29.06 -4.05 -6.62
N VAL A 5 29.95 -3.57 -5.74
CA VAL A 5 29.55 -2.63 -4.67
C VAL A 5 29.02 -1.32 -5.26
N MET A 6 29.66 -0.80 -6.30
CA MET A 6 29.19 0.41 -7.00
C MET A 6 27.83 0.19 -7.67
N GLU A 7 27.62 -0.94 -8.35
CA GLU A 7 26.33 -1.29 -8.96
C GLU A 7 25.21 -1.38 -7.91
N VAL A 8 25.48 -2.05 -6.78
CA VAL A 8 24.53 -2.16 -5.66
C VAL A 8 24.18 -0.78 -5.10
N LEU A 9 25.17 0.10 -4.89
CA LEU A 9 24.93 1.46 -4.41
C LEU A 9 24.08 2.28 -5.39
N ILE A 10 24.29 2.13 -6.70
CA ILE A 10 23.49 2.81 -7.72
C ILE A 10 22.05 2.30 -7.69
N ILE A 11 21.83 0.98 -7.62
CA ILE A 11 20.47 0.40 -7.50
C ILE A 11 19.77 0.91 -6.23
N VAL A 12 20.49 0.96 -5.10
CA VAL A 12 19.97 1.50 -3.84
C VAL A 12 19.57 2.97 -4.00
N LEU A 13 20.39 3.78 -4.64
CA LEU A 13 20.11 5.20 -4.86
C LEU A 13 18.91 5.41 -5.79
N ILE A 14 18.77 4.60 -6.83
CA ILE A 14 17.59 4.57 -7.71
C ILE A 14 16.34 4.16 -6.92
N ALA A 15 16.42 3.09 -6.11
CA ALA A 15 15.31 2.62 -5.28
C ALA A 15 14.81 3.69 -4.30
N ILE A 16 15.73 4.37 -3.61
CA ILE A 16 15.41 5.48 -2.71
C ILE A 16 14.72 6.61 -3.49
N SER A 17 15.27 7.00 -4.64
CA SER A 17 14.73 8.09 -5.46
C SER A 17 13.33 7.78 -5.99
N VAL A 18 13.12 6.56 -6.49
CA VAL A 18 11.81 6.06 -6.94
C VAL A 18 10.82 6.08 -5.78
N THR A 19 11.20 5.55 -4.63
CA THR A 19 10.33 5.48 -3.45
C THR A 19 9.97 6.88 -2.93
N LEU A 20 10.91 7.82 -2.98
CA LEU A 20 10.67 9.22 -2.63
C LEU A 20 9.65 9.85 -3.59
N LEU A 21 9.85 9.71 -4.91
CA LEU A 21 8.92 10.21 -5.91
C LEU A 21 7.52 9.61 -5.74
N GLN A 22 7.42 8.30 -5.51
CA GLN A 22 6.15 7.64 -5.24
C GLN A 22 5.45 8.21 -4.01
N THR A 23 6.20 8.47 -2.93
CA THR A 23 5.63 9.01 -1.69
C THR A 23 5.18 10.47 -1.88
N LEU A 24 5.91 11.27 -2.65
CA LEU A 24 5.52 12.63 -3.02
C LEU A 24 4.25 12.65 -3.89
N ILE A 25 4.15 11.73 -4.85
CA ILE A 25 2.95 11.53 -5.68
C ILE A 25 1.76 11.19 -4.79
N GLN A 26 1.93 10.26 -3.85
CA GLN A 26 0.90 9.89 -2.89
C GLN A 26 0.49 11.07 -2.00
N LYS A 27 1.45 11.83 -1.47
CA LYS A 27 1.17 13.04 -0.66
C LYS A 27 0.36 14.08 -1.43
N LYS A 28 0.75 14.35 -2.68
CA LYS A 28 0.17 15.43 -3.48
C LYS A 28 -1.22 15.08 -4.02
N LEU A 29 -1.46 13.82 -4.35
CA LEU A 29 -2.70 13.38 -4.98
C LEU A 29 -3.75 12.86 -4.01
N MET A 30 -3.36 12.48 -2.79
CA MET A 30 -4.27 11.98 -1.77
C MET A 30 -4.67 13.09 -0.81
N ASP A 31 -5.97 13.32 -0.66
CA ASP A 31 -6.50 14.16 0.40
C ASP A 31 -6.47 13.39 1.74
N VAL A 32 -5.44 13.66 2.55
CA VAL A 32 -5.17 12.94 3.80
C VAL A 32 -6.31 13.13 4.81
N ASP A 33 -6.88 14.33 4.90
CA ASP A 33 -7.95 14.66 5.85
C ASP A 33 -9.26 13.99 5.46
N LEU A 34 -9.60 14.03 4.16
CA LEU A 34 -10.75 13.33 3.62
C LEU A 34 -10.65 11.81 3.84
N VAL A 35 -9.46 11.21 3.62
CA VAL A 35 -9.23 9.79 3.87
C VAL A 35 -9.32 9.45 5.36
N LYS A 36 -8.79 10.29 6.26
CA LYS A 36 -8.92 10.13 7.72
C LYS A 36 -10.40 10.20 8.13
N ALA A 37 -11.16 11.18 7.64
CA ALA A 37 -12.59 11.32 7.90
C ALA A 37 -13.41 10.12 7.40
N MET A 38 -13.17 9.67 6.16
CA MET A 38 -13.86 8.51 5.59
C MET A 38 -13.55 7.21 6.34
N LYS A 39 -12.32 7.03 6.83
CA LYS A 39 -11.96 5.88 7.67
C LYS A 39 -12.68 5.89 9.03
N MET A 40 -12.86 7.07 9.64
CA MET A 40 -13.67 7.20 10.85
C MET A 40 -15.15 6.88 10.58
N GLU A 41 -15.70 7.41 9.48
CA GLU A 41 -17.09 7.14 9.10
C GLU A 41 -17.31 5.65 8.76
N MET A 42 -16.33 5.01 8.12
CA MET A 42 -16.31 3.57 7.87
C MET A 42 -16.32 2.76 9.17
N LYS A 43 -15.50 3.14 10.17
CA LYS A 43 -15.48 2.47 11.48
C LYS A 43 -16.84 2.56 12.17
N LYS A 44 -17.45 3.76 12.18
CA LYS A 44 -18.80 3.97 12.74
C LYS A 44 -19.85 3.12 12.00
N THR A 45 -19.81 3.10 10.67
CA THR A 45 -20.75 2.32 9.84
C THR A 45 -20.56 0.81 10.05
N ASN A 46 -19.33 0.32 10.14
CA ASN A 46 -19.02 -1.08 10.45
C ASN A 46 -19.48 -1.50 11.85
N GLN A 47 -19.37 -0.61 12.85
CA GLN A 47 -19.89 -0.87 14.19
C GLN A 47 -21.42 -0.94 14.17
N ALA A 48 -22.10 0.01 13.52
CA ALA A 48 -23.55 0.01 13.37
C ALA A 48 -24.05 -1.26 12.67
N MET A 49 -23.37 -1.71 11.60
CA MET A 49 -23.69 -2.97 10.94
C MET A 49 -23.56 -4.16 11.91
N LYS A 50 -22.49 -4.25 12.69
CA LYS A 50 -22.32 -5.33 13.68
C LYS A 50 -23.43 -5.34 14.73
N THR A 51 -23.86 -4.17 15.21
CA THR A 51 -24.94 -4.05 16.20
C THR A 51 -26.27 -4.52 15.60
N VAL A 52 -26.64 -4.00 14.43
CA VAL A 52 -27.88 -4.39 13.72
C VAL A 52 -27.87 -5.88 13.38
N SER A 53 -26.74 -6.43 12.94
CA SER A 53 -26.59 -7.87 12.67
C SER A 53 -26.68 -8.74 13.93
N LYS A 54 -26.25 -8.25 15.10
CA LYS A 54 -26.41 -8.97 16.39
C LYS A 54 -27.85 -8.93 16.88
N GLU A 55 -28.51 -7.78 16.79
CA GLU A 55 -29.93 -7.63 17.12
C GLU A 55 -30.79 -8.59 16.28
N MET A 56 -30.51 -8.70 14.97
CA MET A 56 -31.21 -9.66 14.09
C MET A 56 -30.99 -11.13 14.48
N LYS A 57 -29.83 -11.51 15.02
CA LYS A 57 -29.57 -12.90 15.45
C LYS A 57 -30.30 -13.28 16.75
N ASN A 58 -30.65 -12.28 17.56
CA ASN A 58 -31.26 -12.48 18.88
C ASN A 58 -32.78 -12.31 18.88
N THR A 59 -33.37 -11.89 17.76
CA THR A 59 -34.83 -11.75 17.62
C THR A 59 -35.39 -13.08 17.09
N LYS A 60 -36.25 -13.75 17.87
CA LYS A 60 -36.78 -15.08 17.54
C LYS A 60 -38.04 -15.07 16.65
N ASP A 61 -38.58 -13.90 16.33
CA ASP A 61 -39.83 -13.79 15.60
C ASP A 61 -39.59 -13.25 14.18
N GLY A 62 -40.16 -13.97 13.21
CA GLY A 62 -39.96 -13.85 11.77
C GLY A 62 -40.54 -12.59 11.13
N GLU A 63 -40.20 -11.42 11.65
CA GLU A 63 -40.37 -10.18 10.90
C GLU A 63 -39.02 -9.57 10.57
N ALA A 64 -38.92 -8.99 9.38
CA ALA A 64 -37.71 -8.50 8.76
C ALA A 64 -37.52 -6.96 8.87
N PRO A 65 -37.80 -6.26 10.00
CA PRO A 65 -37.81 -4.80 10.03
C PRO A 65 -36.42 -4.17 9.93
N ASN A 66 -35.34 -4.92 10.22
CA ASN A 66 -33.96 -4.40 10.20
C ASN A 66 -33.16 -4.71 8.92
N THR A 67 -33.75 -5.42 7.95
CA THR A 67 -33.10 -5.71 6.65
C THR A 67 -32.88 -4.45 5.81
N LYS A 68 -33.85 -3.52 5.79
CA LYS A 68 -33.73 -2.22 5.12
C LYS A 68 -32.60 -1.39 5.69
N LYS A 69 -32.51 -1.29 7.03
CA LYS A 69 -31.46 -0.56 7.75
C LYS A 69 -30.08 -1.18 7.52
N LEU A 70 -30.00 -2.51 7.49
CA LEU A 70 -28.76 -3.20 7.12
C LEU A 70 -28.36 -2.91 5.67
N ASN A 71 -29.29 -3.00 4.71
CA ASN A 71 -29.03 -2.70 3.30
C ASN A 71 -28.59 -1.24 3.10
N GLU A 72 -29.19 -0.30 3.83
CA GLU A 72 -28.79 1.11 3.82
C GLU A 72 -27.36 1.30 4.36
N LEU A 73 -27.01 0.67 5.48
CA LEU A 73 -25.65 0.69 6.04
C LEU A 73 -24.62 0.02 5.13
N MET A 74 -24.99 -1.07 4.44
CA MET A 74 -24.16 -1.70 3.42
C MET A 74 -23.94 -0.75 2.24
N SER A 75 -25.01 -0.15 1.71
CA SER A 75 -24.94 0.83 0.62
C SER A 75 -24.06 2.02 0.99
N LYS A 76 -24.23 2.56 2.22
CA LYS A 76 -23.37 3.61 2.77
C LYS A 76 -21.90 3.16 2.84
N SER A 77 -21.64 1.93 3.31
CA SER A 77 -20.28 1.37 3.37
C SER A 77 -19.66 1.24 1.99
N VAL A 78 -20.41 0.75 1.00
CA VAL A 78 -19.97 0.68 -0.41
C VAL A 78 -19.68 2.07 -0.95
N GLY A 79 -20.51 3.07 -0.65
CA GLY A 79 -20.29 4.46 -1.05
C GLY A 79 -19.00 5.04 -0.47
N ILE A 80 -18.75 4.84 0.82
CA ILE A 80 -17.50 5.26 1.47
C ILE A 80 -16.30 4.51 0.88
N GLN A 81 -16.42 3.20 0.62
CA GLN A 81 -15.35 2.40 0.00
C GLN A 81 -15.02 2.90 -1.41
N LYS A 82 -16.03 3.20 -2.23
CA LYS A 82 -15.84 3.77 -3.57
C LYS A 82 -15.09 5.10 -3.52
N LYS A 83 -15.47 5.99 -2.58
CA LYS A 83 -14.79 7.28 -2.40
C LYS A 83 -13.35 7.10 -1.93
N LEU A 84 -13.10 6.24 -0.94
CA LEU A 84 -11.76 5.89 -0.46
C LEU A 84 -10.90 5.32 -1.60
N MET A 85 -11.45 4.37 -2.35
CA MET A 85 -10.78 3.76 -3.49
C MET A 85 -10.46 4.80 -4.55
N GLY A 86 -11.37 5.72 -4.88
CA GLY A 86 -11.09 6.81 -5.82
C GLY A 86 -9.92 7.71 -5.39
N GLN A 87 -9.78 7.93 -4.08
CA GLN A 87 -8.72 8.75 -3.48
C GLN A 87 -7.39 8.01 -3.39
N THR A 88 -7.39 6.69 -3.24
CA THR A 88 -6.16 5.89 -3.12
C THR A 88 -5.68 5.30 -4.45
N MET A 89 -6.60 4.96 -5.37
CA MET A 89 -6.29 4.33 -6.64
C MET A 89 -5.56 5.27 -7.60
N LYS A 90 -5.95 6.54 -7.67
CA LYS A 90 -5.28 7.53 -8.53
C LYS A 90 -3.77 7.64 -8.19
N PRO A 91 -3.39 7.90 -6.92
CA PRO A 91 -1.99 7.87 -6.54
C PRO A 91 -1.34 6.50 -6.75
N MET A 92 -2.04 5.40 -6.46
CA MET A 92 -1.51 4.05 -6.65
C MET A 92 -1.14 3.77 -8.11
N MET A 93 -2.03 4.07 -9.07
CA MET A 93 -1.80 3.89 -10.50
C MET A 93 -0.64 4.76 -11.03
N ILE A 94 -0.57 6.01 -10.59
CA ILE A 94 0.53 6.88 -11.02
C ILE A 94 1.85 6.40 -10.40
N SER A 95 1.84 6.00 -9.13
CA SER A 95 3.03 5.48 -8.46
C SER A 95 3.50 4.11 -9.00
N SER A 96 2.59 3.29 -9.55
CA SER A 96 2.97 2.03 -10.18
C SER A 96 3.66 2.26 -11.51
N LEU A 97 3.26 3.27 -12.29
CA LEU A 97 3.99 3.66 -13.50
C LEU A 97 5.45 4.02 -13.21
N VAL A 98 5.71 4.74 -12.12
CA VAL A 98 7.09 5.07 -11.70
C VAL A 98 7.90 3.80 -11.42
N VAL A 99 7.30 2.81 -10.75
CA VAL A 99 7.97 1.52 -10.50
C VAL A 99 8.19 0.74 -11.77
N LEU A 100 7.22 0.72 -12.69
CA LEU A 100 7.35 0.02 -13.96
C LEU A 100 8.49 0.60 -14.81
N VAL A 101 8.65 1.93 -14.82
CA VAL A 101 9.79 2.59 -15.46
C VAL A 101 11.10 2.15 -14.82
N ALA A 102 11.18 2.09 -13.48
CA ALA A 102 12.36 1.59 -12.78
C ALA A 102 12.64 0.11 -13.10
N PHE A 103 11.61 -0.73 -13.15
CA PHE A 103 11.69 -2.14 -13.49
C PHE A 103 12.14 -2.38 -14.94
N TYR A 104 11.90 -1.43 -15.84
CA TYR A 104 12.39 -1.50 -17.21
C TYR A 104 13.86 -1.07 -17.32
N ILE A 105 14.23 0.02 -16.63
CA ILE A 105 15.58 0.62 -16.73
C ILE A 105 16.63 -0.18 -15.96
N ILE A 106 16.34 -0.61 -14.73
CA ILE A 106 17.35 -1.26 -13.87
C ILE A 106 17.94 -2.54 -14.51
N PRO A 107 17.16 -3.52 -14.99
CA PRO A 107 17.75 -4.72 -15.59
C PRO A 107 18.48 -4.44 -16.91
N MET A 108 18.17 -3.35 -17.63
CA MET A 108 18.90 -2.97 -18.85
C MET A 108 20.39 -2.74 -18.56
N PHE A 109 20.73 -2.21 -17.39
CA PHE A 109 22.11 -1.90 -17.01
C PHE A 109 22.68 -2.85 -15.95
N PHE A 110 21.83 -3.43 -15.10
CA PHE A 110 22.24 -4.15 -13.88
C PHE A 110 21.67 -5.57 -13.77
N SER A 111 21.27 -6.19 -14.89
CA SER A 111 20.69 -7.55 -14.90
C SER A 111 21.56 -8.62 -14.24
N LYS A 112 22.89 -8.46 -14.28
CA LYS A 112 23.86 -9.41 -13.72
C LYS A 112 24.27 -9.11 -12.28
N THR A 113 23.78 -8.02 -11.69
CA THR A 113 24.17 -7.62 -10.34
C THR A 113 23.52 -8.55 -9.32
N VAL A 114 24.38 -9.22 -8.53
CA VAL A 114 23.99 -10.13 -7.45
C VAL A 114 24.79 -9.78 -6.20
N LEU A 115 24.07 -9.58 -5.10
CA LEU A 115 24.61 -9.37 -3.76
C LEU A 115 24.55 -10.69 -3.00
N ASN A 116 25.70 -11.22 -2.60
CA ASN A 116 25.77 -12.38 -1.72
C ASN A 116 25.62 -11.93 -0.26
N LEU A 117 24.69 -12.57 0.45
CA LEU A 117 24.47 -12.31 1.86
C LEU A 117 25.39 -13.20 2.73
N PRO A 118 25.73 -12.75 3.95
CA PRO A 118 26.44 -13.58 4.91
C PRO A 118 25.52 -14.57 5.66
N PHE A 119 24.21 -14.53 5.40
CA PHE A 119 23.20 -15.39 6.00
C PHE A 119 22.10 -15.71 4.97
N SER A 120 21.55 -16.92 5.05
CA SER A 120 20.50 -17.37 4.13
C SER A 120 19.12 -16.94 4.62
N ILE A 121 18.32 -16.30 3.75
CA ILE A 121 16.94 -15.94 4.03
C ILE A 121 16.04 -17.11 3.62
N PRO A 122 15.08 -17.55 4.48
CA PRO A 122 14.10 -18.55 4.09
C PRO A 122 13.41 -18.18 2.77
N PHE A 123 13.20 -19.16 1.89
CA PHE A 123 12.60 -19.03 0.55
C PHE A 123 13.42 -18.29 -0.53
N VAL A 124 14.39 -17.45 -0.19
CA VAL A 124 15.17 -16.65 -1.16
C VAL A 124 16.62 -17.13 -1.30
N GLY A 125 17.18 -17.72 -0.24
CA GLY A 125 18.55 -18.24 -0.24
C GLY A 125 19.58 -17.21 0.22
N ASN A 126 20.84 -17.38 -0.22
CA ASN A 126 21.99 -16.60 0.24
C ASN A 126 22.46 -15.52 -0.76
N SER A 127 21.67 -15.25 -1.80
CA SER A 127 21.98 -14.23 -2.80
C SER A 127 20.73 -13.44 -3.18
N LEU A 128 20.91 -12.14 -3.38
CA LEU A 128 19.89 -11.21 -3.83
C LEU A 128 20.30 -10.61 -5.17
N GLY A 129 19.52 -10.88 -6.22
CA GLY A 129 19.67 -10.15 -7.48
C GLY A 129 19.24 -8.69 -7.35
N TRP A 130 19.43 -7.92 -8.41
CA TRP A 130 19.02 -6.51 -8.53
C TRP A 130 17.58 -6.26 -8.05
N LEU A 131 16.65 -7.17 -8.35
CA LEU A 131 15.24 -7.06 -7.98
C LEU A 131 15.04 -7.17 -6.47
N GLY A 132 15.74 -8.12 -5.82
CA GLY A 132 15.70 -8.29 -4.38
C GLY A 132 16.26 -7.07 -3.66
N ILE A 133 17.39 -6.54 -4.15
CA ILE A 133 18.01 -5.31 -3.62
C ILE A 133 17.03 -4.13 -3.75
N PHE A 134 16.48 -3.93 -4.95
CA PHE A 134 15.54 -2.85 -5.21
C PHE A 134 14.30 -2.91 -4.31
N ILE A 135 13.66 -4.08 -4.20
CA ILE A 135 12.45 -4.25 -3.37
C ILE A 135 12.78 -4.04 -1.90
N PHE A 136 13.86 -4.65 -1.39
CA PHE A 136 14.24 -4.56 0.01
C PHE A 136 14.52 -3.11 0.42
N THR A 137 15.32 -2.40 -0.38
CA THR A 137 15.59 -0.98 -0.16
C THR A 137 14.33 -0.15 -0.26
N SER A 138 13.49 -0.36 -1.28
CA SER A 138 12.26 0.41 -1.48
C SER A 138 11.27 0.25 -0.33
N VAL A 139 11.13 -0.97 0.23
CA VAL A 139 10.27 -1.22 1.39
C VAL A 139 10.76 -0.46 2.61
N ILE A 140 12.06 -0.55 2.93
CA ILE A 140 12.66 0.14 4.08
C ILE A 140 12.53 1.66 3.93
N SER A 141 12.94 2.20 2.78
CA SER A 141 12.81 3.63 2.48
C SER A 141 11.36 4.09 2.51
N GLY A 142 10.43 3.25 2.06
CA GLY A 142 9.00 3.54 2.06
C GLY A 142 8.45 3.71 3.48
N LEU A 143 8.87 2.87 4.42
CA LEU A 143 8.49 3.02 5.84
C LEU A 143 9.00 4.35 6.42
N VAL A 144 10.24 4.73 6.09
CA VAL A 144 10.84 6.00 6.53
C VAL A 144 10.10 7.20 5.93
N PHE A 145 9.88 7.22 4.62
CA PHE A 145 9.23 8.35 3.95
C PHE A 145 7.77 8.51 4.33
N ARG A 146 7.01 7.41 4.48
CA ARG A 146 5.62 7.51 4.93
C ARG A 146 5.50 8.20 6.28
N LYS A 147 6.41 7.90 7.21
CA LYS A 147 6.48 8.55 8.53
C LYS A 147 6.86 10.03 8.45
N ILE A 148 7.80 10.38 7.57
CA ILE A 148 8.24 11.78 7.37
C ILE A 148 7.12 12.63 6.74
N PHE A 149 6.38 12.07 5.79
CA PHE A 149 5.42 12.82 4.99
C PHE A 149 3.96 12.71 5.50
N ASP A 150 3.70 11.96 6.57
CA ASP A 150 2.37 11.60 7.11
C ASP A 150 1.43 11.00 6.04
N VAL A 151 2.00 10.27 5.08
CA VAL A 151 1.26 9.69 3.95
C VAL A 151 0.90 8.25 4.29
N GLY A 152 -0.33 8.09 4.77
CA GLY A 152 -0.88 6.79 5.16
C GLY A 152 -0.81 6.60 6.67
N MET A 153 -1.99 6.81 7.31
CA MET A 153 -2.35 6.53 8.72
C MET A 153 -1.22 6.26 9.70
#